data_AF-A0A522EZI8-F1
#
_entry.id   AF-A0A522EZI8-F1
#
_cell.length_a   1.000
_cell.length_b   1.000
_cell.length_c   1.000
_cell.angle_alpha   90.00
_cell.angle_beta   90.00
_cell.angle_gamma   90.00
#
_symmetry.space_group_name_H-M   'P 1'
#
loop_
_entity.id
_entity.type
_entity.pdbx_description
1 polymer ?
#
loop_
_entity_poly.entity_id
_entity_poly.type
_entity_poly.pdbx_seq_one_letter_code
_entity_poly.pdbx_strand_id
1 'polypeptide(L)'
;MKTSSNEDSIVLDCFCGNETTLKSAQINGRQWIGIDQSDEAIKATTEKLNDIKGDLFVSQTDFQLWTEKKHSPSTLVLRGQYRKFGVRLS
;
A
#
# COMPACT_ATOMS: atom_id res chain seq x y z
N MET A 1 1.16 -17.18 4.26
CA MET A 1 1.71 -17.13 5.63
C MET A 1 1.13 -15.92 6.35
N LYS A 2 0.37 -16.11 7.44
CA LYS A 2 -0.02 -15.03 8.36
C LYS A 2 1.04 -14.99 9.46
N THR A 3 1.96 -14.02 9.41
CA THR A 3 2.98 -13.80 10.45
C THR A 3 2.51 -12.67 11.38
N SER A 4 2.28 -13.02 12.65
CA SER A 4 2.06 -12.21 13.90
C SER A 4 1.28 -10.88 13.89
N SER A 5 0.61 -10.49 12.81
CA SER A 5 -0.09 -9.20 12.70
C SER A 5 -1.61 -9.42 12.73
N ASN A 6 -2.28 -8.73 13.66
CA ASN A 6 -3.73 -8.62 13.68
C ASN A 6 -4.21 -8.04 12.34
N GLU A 7 -5.44 -8.37 11.93
CA GLU A 7 -5.98 -7.93 10.63
C GLU A 7 -6.03 -6.39 10.50
N ASP A 8 -6.03 -5.67 11.63
CA ASP A 8 -5.97 -4.19 11.69
C ASP A 8 -4.55 -3.62 11.84
N SER A 9 -3.50 -4.43 11.72
CA SER A 9 -2.11 -3.97 11.86
C SER A 9 -1.62 -3.27 10.59
N ILE A 10 -0.82 -2.21 10.76
CA ILE A 10 -0.19 -1.49 9.66
C ILE A 10 1.11 -2.20 9.27
N VAL A 11 1.26 -2.54 8.00
CA VAL A 11 2.50 -3.04 7.41
C VAL A 11 3.38 -1.86 7.02
N LEU A 12 4.58 -1.75 7.57
CA LEU A 12 5.59 -0.78 7.14
C LEU A 12 6.65 -1.49 6.31
N ASP A 13 6.86 -1.02 5.08
CA ASP A 13 7.95 -1.44 4.21
C ASP A 13 8.78 -0.22 3.80
N CYS A 14 9.98 -0.07 4.38
CA CYS A 14 10.83 1.10 4.18
C CYS A 14 11.83 1.00 3.02
N PHE A 15 11.77 -0.09 2.25
CA PHE A 15 12.52 -0.30 1.01
C PHE A 15 11.62 -1.02 0.00
N CYS A 16 10.45 -0.42 -0.26
CA CYS A 16 9.36 -1.15 -0.91
C CYS A 16 9.67 -1.60 -2.34
N GLY A 17 10.68 -1.01 -3.00
CA GLY A 17 11.37 -1.63 -4.13
C GLY A 17 10.43 -2.16 -5.21
N ASN A 18 10.47 -3.49 -5.44
CA ASN A 18 9.65 -4.18 -6.46
C ASN A 18 8.23 -4.61 -6.00
N GLU A 19 7.86 -4.26 -4.76
CA GLU A 19 6.49 -4.19 -4.23
C GLU A 19 5.76 -5.48 -3.89
N THR A 20 6.46 -6.58 -3.69
CA THR A 20 5.78 -7.82 -3.28
C THR A 20 5.08 -7.70 -1.92
N THR A 21 5.66 -6.93 -0.99
CA THR A 21 5.10 -6.71 0.35
C THR A 21 3.82 -5.87 0.33
N LEU A 22 3.83 -4.71 -0.34
CA LEU A 22 2.68 -3.79 -0.37
C LEU A 22 1.50 -4.40 -1.13
N LYS A 23 1.77 -5.08 -2.25
CA LYS A 23 0.73 -5.83 -2.98
C LYS A 23 0.13 -6.95 -2.13
N SER A 24 0.97 -7.69 -1.39
CA SER A 24 0.49 -8.72 -0.46
C SER A 24 -0.35 -8.11 0.66
N ALA A 25 0.09 -6.99 1.24
CA ALA A 25 -0.71 -6.26 2.24
C ALA A 25 -2.04 -5.79 1.64
N GLN A 26 -2.03 -5.30 0.39
CA GLN A 26 -3.22 -4.87 -0.35
C GLN A 26 -4.26 -6.00 -0.50
N ILE A 27 -3.82 -7.14 -1.03
CA ILE A 27 -4.67 -8.30 -1.29
C ILE A 27 -5.21 -8.90 0.01
N ASN A 28 -4.44 -8.82 1.10
CA ASN A 28 -4.86 -9.31 2.41
C ASN A 28 -5.71 -8.30 3.22
N GLY A 29 -6.10 -7.17 2.63
CA GLY A 29 -6.94 -6.16 3.28
C GLY A 29 -6.26 -5.42 4.43
N ARG A 30 -4.93 -5.37 4.44
CA ARG A 30 -4.13 -4.73 5.51
C ARG A 30 -3.74 -3.33 5.13
N GLN A 31 -3.80 -2.42 6.09
CA GLN A 31 -3.21 -1.08 5.96
C GLN A 31 -1.70 -1.19 5.75
N TRP A 32 -1.13 -0.33 4.91
CA TRP A 32 0.29 -0.36 4.64
C TRP A 32 0.87 1.04 4.39
N ILE A 33 2.16 1.17 4.70
CA ILE A 33 2.99 2.34 4.41
C ILE A 33 4.23 1.84 3.67
N GLY A 34 4.42 2.32 2.44
CA GLY A 34 5.61 2.07 1.63
C GLY A 34 6.52 3.28 1.61
N ILE A 35 7.82 3.09 1.75
CA ILE A 35 8.82 4.16 1.61
C ILE A 35 9.91 3.69 0.66
N ASP A 36 10.30 4.56 -0.27
CA ASP A 36 11.46 4.35 -1.15
C ASP A 36 12.07 5.72 -1.54
N GLN A 37 13.33 5.69 -1.97
CA GLN A 37 14.07 6.86 -2.45
C GLN A 37 14.25 6.87 -3.98
N SER A 38 14.10 5.72 -4.64
CA SER A 38 14.22 5.58 -6.10
C SER A 38 12.92 5.96 -6.79
N ASP A 39 12.97 6.99 -7.64
CA ASP A 39 11.84 7.40 -8.47
C ASP A 39 11.34 6.26 -9.38
N GLU A 40 12.23 5.39 -9.84
CA GLU A 40 11.90 4.21 -10.63
C GLU A 40 11.12 3.17 -9.82
N ALA A 41 11.57 2.86 -8.60
CA ALA A 41 10.87 1.93 -7.70
C ALA A 41 9.48 2.46 -7.34
N ILE A 42 9.39 3.75 -7.05
CA ILE A 42 8.14 4.47 -6.77
C ILE A 42 7.15 4.36 -7.94
N LYS A 43 7.64 4.61 -9.16
CA LYS A 43 6.81 4.56 -10.37
C LYS A 43 6.28 3.15 -10.59
N ALA A 44 7.17 2.15 -10.53
CA ALA A 44 6.77 0.74 -10.64
C ALA A 44 5.71 0.37 -9.58
N THR A 45 5.90 0.84 -8.34
CA THR A 45 4.97 0.67 -7.21
C THR A 45 3.60 1.21 -7.50
N THR A 46 3.56 2.44 -7.96
CA THR A 46 2.32 3.12 -8.28
C THR A 46 1.58 2.39 -9.41
N GLU A 47 2.29 1.97 -10.45
CA GLU A 47 1.71 1.24 -11.59
C GLU A 47 1.13 -0.12 -11.16
N LYS A 48 1.87 -0.95 -10.42
CA LYS A 48 1.37 -2.27 -10.01
C LYS A 48 0.23 -2.20 -9.00
N LEU A 49 0.26 -1.23 -8.08
CA LEU A 49 -0.82 -1.02 -7.13
C LEU A 49 -2.10 -0.56 -7.82
N ASN A 50 -1.99 0.27 -8.86
CA ASN A 50 -3.13 0.68 -9.69
C ASN A 50 -3.70 -0.46 -10.56
N ASP A 51 -2.88 -1.44 -10.92
CA ASP A 51 -3.32 -2.63 -11.68
C ASP A 51 -4.09 -3.65 -10.82
N ILE A 52 -4.12 -3.48 -9.49
CA ILE A 52 -4.94 -4.33 -8.61
C ILE A 52 -6.42 -3.98 -8.83
N LYS A 53 -7.08 -4.80 -9.66
CA LYS A 53 -8.53 -4.76 -9.86
C LYS A 53 -9.22 -5.25 -8.60
N GLY A 54 -10.08 -4.40 -8.03
CA GLY A 54 -10.93 -4.82 -6.93
C GLY A 54 -11.94 -5.89 -7.38
N ASP A 55 -12.20 -6.86 -6.53
CA ASP A 55 -13.23 -7.88 -6.69
C ASP A 55 -14.02 -8.06 -5.38
N LEU A 56 -14.78 -9.15 -5.26
CA LEU A 56 -15.60 -9.44 -4.08
C LEU A 56 -14.79 -9.57 -2.78
N PHE A 57 -13.51 -9.92 -2.87
CA PHE A 57 -12.64 -10.22 -1.74
C PHE A 57 -11.45 -9.27 -1.61
N VAL A 58 -11.08 -8.57 -2.69
CA VAL A 58 -9.98 -7.60 -2.73
C VAL A 58 -10.55 -6.21 -3.02
N SER A 59 -10.31 -5.25 -2.13
CA SER A 59 -10.72 -3.86 -2.40
C SER A 59 -9.80 -3.22 -3.45
N GLN A 60 -10.39 -2.38 -4.29
CA GLN A 60 -9.63 -1.48 -5.15
C GLN A 60 -8.63 -0.68 -4.32
N THR A 61 -7.41 -0.51 -4.85
CA THR A 61 -6.37 0.22 -4.15
C THR A 61 -6.72 1.71 -4.07
N ASP A 62 -6.79 2.23 -2.85
CA ASP A 62 -6.86 3.67 -2.56
C ASP A 62 -5.65 4.04 -1.70
N PHE A 63 -4.73 4.80 -2.29
CA PHE A 63 -3.50 5.21 -1.62
C PHE A 63 -3.14 6.67 -1.91
N GLN A 64 -2.46 7.28 -0.94
CA GLN A 64 -1.91 8.62 -1.07
C GLN A 64 -0.41 8.54 -1.34
N LEU A 65 0.04 9.27 -2.35
CA LEU A 65 1.44 9.46 -2.69
C LEU A 65 1.95 10.77 -2.08
N TRP A 66 2.92 10.71 -1.17
CA TRP A 66 3.53 11.87 -0.55
C TRP A 66 4.99 12.00 -0.99
N THR A 67 5.30 13.12 -1.64
CA THR A 67 6.67 13.51 -1.98
C THR A 67 7.15 14.58 -0.99
N GLU A 68 8.36 14.42 -0.47
CA GLU A 68 8.98 15.50 0.30
C GLU A 68 9.42 16.63 -0.65
N LYS A 69 9.12 17.89 -0.29
CA LYS A 69 9.57 19.06 -1.04
C LYS A 69 11.08 19.20 -0.87
N LYS A 70 11.81 19.06 -1.98
CA LYS A 70 13.28 19.09 -2.12
C LYS A 70 14.03 19.93 -1.07
N HIS A 71 14.77 19.25 -0.18
CA HIS A 71 16.05 19.71 0.35
C HIS A 71 17.01 18.52 0.62
N SER A 72 17.32 17.70 -0.41
CA SER A 72 18.32 16.59 -0.41
C SER A 72 17.99 15.33 0.45
N PRO A 73 18.47 14.12 0.04
CA PRO A 73 17.89 13.24 -0.97
C PRO A 73 16.54 12.61 -0.55
N SER A 74 15.73 12.34 -1.58
CA SER A 74 14.30 12.05 -1.63
C SER A 74 13.83 10.88 -0.75
N THR A 75 12.92 11.14 0.19
CA THR A 75 12.10 10.09 0.82
C THR A 75 10.66 10.26 0.36
N LEU A 76 10.10 9.25 -0.30
CA LEU A 76 8.69 9.22 -0.67
C LEU A 76 7.93 8.27 0.25
N VAL A 77 6.73 8.67 0.69
CA VAL A 77 5.84 7.84 1.50
C VAL A 77 4.53 7.57 0.76
N LEU A 78 4.17 6.31 0.61
CA LEU A 78 2.87 5.84 0.13
C LEU A 78 2.03 5.36 1.31
N ARG A 79 0.76 5.75 1.40
CA ARG A 79 -0.18 5.25 2.44
C ARG A 79 -1.46 4.71 1.83
N GLY A 80 -1.78 3.43 2.06
CA GLY A 80 -3.05 2.81 1.66
C GLY A 80 -4.11 2.82 2.77
N GLN A 81 -5.35 3.23 2.46
CA GLN A 81 -6.49 3.16 3.39
C GLN A 81 -7.62 2.25 2.92
N TYR A 82 -8.28 1.56 3.87
CA TYR A 82 -9.49 0.77 3.59
C TYR A 82 -10.65 1.38 4.35
N ARG A 83 -11.69 1.80 3.63
CA ARG A 83 -13.00 2.02 4.22
C ARG A 83 -13.80 0.74 4.05
N LYS A 84 -13.99 -0.01 5.14
CA LYS A 84 -14.90 -1.16 5.16
C LYS A 84 -16.32 -0.63 4.92
N PHE A 85 -16.85 -0.77 3.70
CA PHE A 85 -18.26 -0.55 3.45
C PHE A 85 -19.02 -1.65 4.20
N GLY A 86 -19.57 -1.31 5.36
CA GLY A 86 -20.40 -2.21 6.13
C GLY A 86 -21.69 -2.47 5.38
N VAL A 87 -21.84 -3.67 4.82
CA VAL A 87 -23.16 -4.18 4.44
C VAL A 87 -23.89 -4.48 5.75
N ARG A 88 -24.80 -3.59 6.14
CA ARG A 88 -25.78 -3.86 7.20
C ARG A 88 -26.76 -4.88 6.61
N LEU A 89 -26.57 -6.16 6.92
CA LEU A 89 -27.61 -7.17 6.70
C LEU A 89 -28.71 -6.94 7.74
N SER A 90 -29.92 -6.69 7.24
CA SER A 90 -31.18 -6.62 7.98
C SER A 90 -31.57 -7.98 8.56
#